data_AF-A0A0F9P8V8-F1
#
_entry.id   AF-A0A0F9P8V8-F1
#
_cell.length_a   1.000
_cell.length_b   1.000
_cell.length_c   1.000
_cell.angle_alpha   90.00
_cell.angle_beta   90.00
_cell.angle_gamma   90.00
#
_symmetry.space_group_name_H-M   'P 1'
#
loop_
_entity.id
_entity.type
_entity.pdbx_description
1 polymer ?
#
loop_
_entity_poly.entity_id
_entity_poly.type
_entity_poly.pdbx_seq_one_letter_code
_entity_poly.pdbx_strand_id
1 'polypeptide(L)'
;MSDLPLDHIVRDGPTWTTLPQLTECGRLLNDIAAAIEWDMFVAKVKRLGKQRTSMTTCMTCWNRATYRPELGAERVEAVSRYVGRVYRNADAGRVVLAELEAIERLVEAHRDEYDDLVKGIRHVVRLEGQR
;
A
#
# COMPACT_ATOMS: atom_id res chain seq x y z
N MET A 1 -22.47 -19.31 -14.89
CA MET A 1 -22.65 -17.88 -14.54
C MET A 1 -21.27 -17.27 -14.54
N SER A 2 -21.00 -16.32 -15.44
CA SER A 2 -19.78 -15.53 -15.36
C SER A 2 -19.90 -14.69 -14.09
N ASP A 3 -19.15 -15.05 -13.05
CA ASP A 3 -18.97 -14.19 -11.89
C ASP A 3 -18.58 -12.81 -12.42
N LEU A 4 -19.39 -11.79 -12.10
CA LEU A 4 -19.04 -10.42 -12.40
C LEU A 4 -17.63 -10.17 -11.86
N PRO A 5 -16.72 -9.55 -12.62
CA PRO A 5 -15.37 -9.31 -12.12
C PRO A 5 -15.46 -8.51 -10.83
N LEU A 6 -15.05 -9.13 -9.72
CA LEU A 6 -15.06 -8.50 -8.41
C LEU A 6 -14.04 -7.36 -8.41
N ASP A 7 -14.39 -6.24 -7.78
CA ASP A 7 -13.41 -5.17 -7.61
C ASP A 7 -12.31 -5.62 -6.64
N HIS A 8 -11.06 -5.34 -7.00
CA HIS A 8 -9.91 -5.49 -6.12
C HIS A 8 -9.40 -4.13 -5.68
N ILE A 9 -8.95 -4.02 -4.44
CA ILE A 9 -8.43 -2.77 -3.89
C ILE A 9 -6.92 -2.76 -4.11
N VAL A 10 -6.40 -1.70 -4.71
CA VAL A 10 -4.95 -1.49 -4.87
C VAL A 10 -4.29 -1.41 -3.49
N ARG A 11 -3.17 -2.10 -3.32
CA ARG A 11 -2.41 -2.09 -2.07
C ARG A 11 -1.34 -1.00 -2.16
N ASP A 12 -1.27 -0.20 -1.10
CA ASP A 12 -0.19 0.75 -0.94
C ASP A 12 1.16 0.05 -0.77
N GLY A 13 2.16 0.59 -1.44
CA GLY A 13 3.54 0.16 -1.34
C GLY A 13 4.45 1.39 -1.28
N PRO A 14 5.73 1.18 -0.94
CA PRO A 14 6.70 2.25 -1.01
C PRO A 14 6.79 2.85 -2.41
N THR A 15 6.88 4.18 -2.52
CA THR A 15 6.91 4.87 -3.82
C THR A 15 8.20 4.64 -4.60
N TRP A 16 9.25 4.15 -3.95
CA TRP A 16 10.55 3.85 -4.56
C TRP A 16 10.62 2.45 -5.18
N THR A 17 9.60 1.61 -5.00
CA THR A 17 9.62 0.23 -5.50
C THR A 17 9.49 0.19 -7.02
N THR A 18 10.27 -0.67 -7.66
CA THR A 18 10.18 -1.05 -9.06
C THR A 18 9.33 -2.30 -9.27
N LEU A 19 9.03 -3.04 -8.19
CA LEU A 19 8.17 -4.22 -8.25
C LEU A 19 6.75 -3.87 -8.72
N PRO A 20 6.10 -4.80 -9.46
CA PRO A 20 4.70 -4.65 -9.83
C PRO A 20 3.79 -4.42 -8.62
N GLN A 21 2.84 -3.51 -8.82
CA GLN A 21 1.84 -3.19 -7.81
C GLN A 21 0.91 -4.39 -7.59
N LEU A 22 0.56 -4.59 -6.32
CA LEU A 22 -0.35 -5.65 -5.90
C LEU A 22 -1.66 -5.05 -5.42
N THR A 23 -2.66 -5.89 -5.37
CA THR A 23 -3.92 -5.66 -4.66
C THR A 23 -3.80 -6.05 -3.19
N GLU A 24 -4.77 -5.64 -2.37
CA GLU A 24 -4.86 -6.04 -0.96
C GLU A 24 -4.93 -7.57 -0.81
N CYS A 25 -5.57 -8.28 -1.74
CA CYS A 25 -5.58 -9.74 -1.75
C CYS A 25 -4.29 -10.38 -2.28
N GLY A 26 -3.30 -9.60 -2.73
CA GLY A 26 -1.98 -10.08 -3.17
C GLY A 26 -1.90 -10.52 -4.62
N ARG A 27 -2.92 -10.24 -5.45
CA ARG A 27 -2.86 -10.44 -6.90
C ARG A 27 -2.15 -9.27 -7.58
N LEU A 28 -1.45 -9.55 -8.69
CA LEU A 28 -0.91 -8.51 -9.57
C LEU A 28 -2.05 -7.76 -10.27
N LEU A 29 -1.86 -6.47 -10.54
CA LEU A 29 -2.86 -5.68 -11.27
C LEU A 29 -3.14 -6.23 -12.67
N ASN A 30 -2.17 -6.87 -13.30
CA ASN A 30 -2.33 -7.49 -14.63
C ASN A 30 -3.09 -8.83 -14.58
N ASP A 31 -3.34 -9.40 -13.39
CA ASP A 31 -4.03 -10.69 -13.21
C ASP A 31 -5.52 -10.53 -12.84
N ILE A 32 -6.03 -9.30 -12.86
CA ILE A 32 -7.39 -8.96 -12.44
C ILE A 32 -8.09 -8.10 -13.49
N ALA A 33 -9.41 -8.23 -13.54
CA ALA A 33 -10.24 -7.51 -14.51
C ALA A 33 -10.53 -6.05 -14.11
N ALA A 34 -10.58 -5.76 -12.79
CA ALA A 34 -10.85 -4.43 -12.27
C ALA A 34 -10.13 -4.19 -10.94
N ALA A 35 -9.45 -3.04 -10.84
CA ALA A 35 -8.83 -2.54 -9.63
C ALA A 35 -9.39 -1.15 -9.30
N ILE A 36 -9.57 -0.87 -8.02
CA ILE A 36 -9.96 0.45 -7.51
C ILE A 36 -8.97 0.91 -6.45
N GLU A 37 -8.72 2.21 -6.43
CA GLU A 37 -7.93 2.84 -5.38
C GLU A 37 -8.71 2.91 -4.05
N TRP A 38 -8.00 3.19 -2.95
CA TRP A 38 -8.60 3.24 -1.62
C TRP A 38 -9.71 4.30 -1.50
N ASP A 39 -9.49 5.49 -2.04
CA ASP A 39 -10.46 6.59 -2.03
C ASP A 39 -11.73 6.23 -2.82
N MET A 40 -11.58 5.53 -3.95
CA MET A 40 -12.67 4.99 -4.74
C MET A 40 -13.45 3.93 -3.97
N PHE A 41 -12.77 3.05 -3.22
CA PHE A 41 -13.42 2.09 -2.33
C PHE A 41 -14.24 2.80 -1.25
N VAL A 42 -13.67 3.82 -0.60
CA VAL A 42 -14.38 4.63 0.42
C VAL A 42 -15.60 5.33 -0.19
N ALA A 43 -15.46 5.94 -1.37
CA ALA A 43 -16.56 6.56 -2.10
C ALA A 43 -17.66 5.53 -2.47
N LYS A 44 -17.25 4.32 -2.88
CA LYS A 44 -18.16 3.21 -3.17
C LYS A 44 -18.94 2.77 -1.93
N VAL A 45 -18.28 2.63 -0.78
CA VAL A 45 -18.95 2.33 0.51
C VAL A 45 -19.93 3.43 0.90
N LYS A 46 -19.56 4.72 0.75
CA LYS A 46 -20.45 5.85 1.04
C LYS A 46 -21.69 5.83 0.13
N ARG A 47 -21.50 5.56 -1.16
CA ARG A 47 -22.59 5.54 -2.17
C ARG A 47 -23.51 4.33 -2.04
N LEU A 48 -22.94 3.14 -1.91
CA LEU A 48 -23.69 1.87 -1.97
C LEU A 48 -24.01 1.29 -0.61
N GLY A 49 -23.36 1.73 0.46
CA GLY A 49 -23.44 1.08 1.77
C GLY A 49 -22.62 -0.23 1.84
N LYS A 50 -22.35 -0.69 3.06
CA LYS A 50 -21.45 -1.83 3.32
C LYS A 50 -21.89 -3.13 2.64
N GLN A 51 -23.17 -3.49 2.77
CA GLN A 51 -23.71 -4.76 2.25
C GLN A 51 -23.63 -4.88 0.73
N ARG A 52 -23.93 -3.81 -0.02
CA ARG A 52 -23.85 -3.84 -1.49
C ARG A 52 -22.40 -3.79 -1.98
N THR A 53 -21.53 -3.07 -1.27
CA THR A 53 -20.10 -3.05 -1.61
C THR A 53 -19.44 -4.41 -1.36
N SER A 54 -19.78 -5.12 -0.29
CA SER A 54 -19.20 -6.46 -0.01
C SER A 54 -19.56 -7.50 -1.06
N MET A 55 -20.73 -7.39 -1.71
CA MET A 55 -21.14 -8.29 -2.80
C MET A 55 -20.40 -8.05 -4.12
N THR A 56 -19.72 -6.91 -4.26
CA THR A 56 -19.08 -6.48 -5.52
C THR A 56 -17.57 -6.24 -5.36
N THR A 57 -17.00 -6.69 -4.25
CA THR A 57 -15.58 -6.50 -3.92
C THR A 57 -15.00 -7.84 -3.49
N CYS A 58 -13.78 -8.16 -3.91
CA CYS A 58 -13.08 -9.36 -3.47
C CYS A 58 -13.13 -9.48 -1.94
N MET A 59 -13.58 -10.63 -1.41
CA MET A 59 -13.78 -10.81 0.03
C MET A 59 -12.51 -10.55 0.86
N THR A 60 -11.34 -10.94 0.35
CA THR A 60 -10.06 -10.65 1.01
C THR A 60 -9.74 -9.15 1.01
N CYS A 61 -10.02 -8.44 -0.09
CA CYS A 61 -9.86 -6.99 -0.17
C CYS A 61 -10.84 -6.29 0.79
N TRP A 62 -12.10 -6.71 0.82
CA TRP A 62 -13.12 -6.20 1.75
C TRP A 62 -12.71 -6.37 3.22
N ASN A 63 -12.24 -7.56 3.60
CA ASN A 63 -11.82 -7.84 4.96
C ASN A 63 -10.62 -6.95 5.34
N ARG A 64 -9.59 -6.88 4.50
CA ARG A 64 -8.41 -6.02 4.76
C ARG A 64 -8.75 -4.54 4.82
N ALA A 65 -9.63 -4.09 3.93
CA ALA A 65 -10.15 -2.73 3.93
C ALA A 65 -10.91 -2.38 5.22
N THR A 66 -11.71 -3.32 5.72
CA THR A 66 -12.52 -3.11 6.93
C THR A 66 -11.64 -2.94 8.17
N TYR A 67 -10.48 -3.59 8.21
CA TYR A 67 -9.54 -3.56 9.33
C TYR A 67 -8.29 -2.74 9.04
N ARG A 68 -8.36 -1.80 8.08
CA ARG A 68 -7.22 -0.94 7.73
C ARG A 68 -6.86 -0.08 8.94
N PRO A 69 -5.58 -0.06 9.38
CA PRO A 69 -5.17 0.76 10.51
C PRO A 69 -5.16 2.25 10.15
N GLU A 70 -5.05 3.10 11.17
CA GLU A 70 -4.93 4.55 11.00
C GLU A 70 -3.69 4.94 10.18
N LEU A 71 -3.75 6.11 9.51
CA LEU A 71 -2.76 6.62 8.55
C LEU A 71 -1.27 6.50 8.97
N GLY A 72 -0.96 6.62 10.26
CA GLY A 72 0.41 6.46 10.77
C GLY A 72 0.89 5.00 10.78
N ALA A 73 0.03 4.09 11.22
CA ALA A 73 0.29 2.65 11.23
C ALA A 73 0.23 2.06 9.81
N GLU A 74 -0.53 2.68 8.91
CA GLU A 74 -0.62 2.31 7.48
C GLU A 74 0.75 2.35 6.78
N ARG A 75 1.57 3.39 7.00
CA ARG A 75 2.90 3.50 6.37
C ARG A 75 3.85 2.41 6.84
N VAL A 76 3.87 2.14 8.15
CA VAL A 76 4.69 1.06 8.73
C VAL A 76 4.22 -0.29 8.22
N GLU A 77 2.90 -0.51 8.15
CA GLU A 77 2.34 -1.75 7.63
C GLU A 77 2.64 -1.94 6.13
N ALA A 78 2.55 -0.88 5.32
CA ALA A 78 2.88 -0.91 3.90
C ALA A 78 4.34 -1.33 3.68
N VAL A 79 5.29 -0.72 4.41
CA VAL A 79 6.71 -1.10 4.36
C VAL A 79 6.90 -2.52 4.87
N SER A 80 6.25 -2.91 5.97
CA SER A 80 6.36 -4.26 6.55
C SER A 80 5.88 -5.35 5.58
N ARG A 81 4.74 -5.12 4.90
CA ARG A 81 4.20 -6.03 3.87
C ARG A 81 5.10 -6.08 2.64
N TYR A 82 5.72 -4.96 2.26
CA TYR A 82 6.68 -4.89 1.16
C TYR A 82 7.96 -5.67 1.49
N VAL A 83 8.59 -5.43 2.65
CA VAL A 83 9.77 -6.18 3.12
C VAL A 83 9.42 -7.66 3.32
N GLY A 84 8.22 -7.96 3.79
CA GLY A 84 7.72 -9.34 3.92
C GLY A 84 7.72 -10.14 2.60
N ARG A 85 7.83 -9.49 1.43
CA ARG A 85 8.00 -10.19 0.14
C ARG A 85 9.33 -10.91 0.04
N VAL A 86 10.38 -10.44 0.73
CA VAL A 86 11.71 -11.08 0.76
C VAL A 86 11.61 -12.56 1.10
N TYR A 87 10.75 -12.90 2.05
CA TYR A 87 10.58 -14.28 2.53
C TYR A 87 9.57 -15.10 1.73
N ARG A 88 8.77 -14.48 0.86
CA ARG A 88 7.65 -15.13 0.16
C ARG A 88 7.93 -15.39 -1.32
N ASN A 89 8.84 -14.64 -1.92
CA ASN A 89 9.20 -14.76 -3.33
C ASN A 89 10.67 -14.35 -3.50
N ALA A 90 11.51 -15.31 -3.93
CA ALA A 90 12.96 -15.10 -4.03
C ALA A 90 13.35 -14.00 -5.03
N ASP A 91 12.61 -13.86 -6.13
CA ASP A 91 12.89 -12.86 -7.15
C ASP A 91 12.51 -11.47 -6.67
N ALA A 92 11.32 -11.34 -6.08
CA ALA A 92 10.92 -10.11 -5.42
C ALA A 92 11.87 -9.75 -4.27
N GLY A 93 12.36 -10.74 -3.54
CA GLY A 93 13.33 -10.54 -2.45
C GLY A 93 14.65 -9.96 -2.93
N ARG A 94 15.19 -10.41 -4.07
CA ARG A 94 16.40 -9.82 -4.66
C ARG A 94 16.19 -8.35 -5.03
N VAL A 95 15.04 -8.01 -5.61
CA VAL A 95 14.70 -6.61 -5.94
C VAL A 95 14.58 -5.76 -4.68
N VAL A 96 13.85 -6.23 -3.66
CA VAL A 96 13.70 -5.49 -2.40
C VAL A 96 15.06 -5.25 -1.73
N LEU A 97 15.94 -6.25 -1.69
CA LEU A 97 17.28 -6.10 -1.11
C LEU A 97 18.12 -5.08 -1.89
N ALA A 98 18.10 -5.11 -3.21
CA ALA A 98 18.81 -4.14 -4.05
C ALA A 98 18.25 -2.71 -3.88
N GLU A 99 16.94 -2.55 -3.73
CA GLU A 99 16.29 -1.26 -3.48
C GLU A 99 16.67 -0.70 -2.10
N LEU A 100 16.74 -1.56 -1.07
CA LEU A 100 17.19 -1.15 0.27
C LEU A 100 18.67 -0.76 0.27
N GLU A 101 19.53 -1.51 -0.43
CA GLU A 101 20.94 -1.15 -0.59
C GLU A 101 21.11 0.18 -1.33
N ALA A 102 20.31 0.44 -2.36
CA ALA A 102 20.32 1.72 -3.07
C ALA A 102 19.92 2.89 -2.15
N ILE A 103 18.89 2.69 -1.31
CA ILE A 103 18.48 3.69 -0.31
C ILE A 103 19.59 3.94 0.70
N GLU A 104 20.24 2.89 1.21
CA GLU A 104 21.36 3.00 2.14
C GLU A 104 22.49 3.84 1.55
N ARG A 105 22.91 3.53 0.31
CA ARG A 105 23.96 4.29 -0.39
C ARG A 105 23.58 5.75 -0.63
N LEU A 106 22.31 6.03 -0.96
CA LEU A 106 21.81 7.41 -1.10
C LEU A 106 21.85 8.17 0.23
N VAL A 107 21.44 7.53 1.32
CA VAL A 107 21.47 8.11 2.67
C VAL A 107 22.91 8.33 3.14
N GLU A 108 23.84 7.43 2.82
CA GLU A 108 25.25 7.59 3.15
C GLU A 108 25.88 8.76 2.38
N ALA A 109 25.61 8.86 1.08
CA ALA A 109 26.11 9.95 0.24
C ALA A 109 25.54 11.33 0.61
N HIS A 110 24.32 11.37 1.17
CA HIS A 110 23.59 12.61 1.52
C HIS A 110 23.20 12.64 3.00
N ARG A 111 24.11 12.25 3.89
CA ARG A 111 23.84 12.06 5.32
C ARG A 111 23.27 13.31 6.00
N ASP A 112 23.87 14.46 5.75
CA ASP A 112 23.47 15.73 6.37
C ASP A 112 22.05 16.14 5.92
N GLU A 113 21.77 16.05 4.62
CA GLU A 113 20.44 16.33 4.05
C GLU A 113 19.38 15.40 4.66
N TYR A 114 19.69 14.11 4.78
CA TYR A 114 18.79 13.14 5.40
C TYR A 114 18.53 13.48 6.88
N ASP A 115 19.56 13.82 7.65
CA ASP A 115 19.41 14.19 9.05
C ASP A 115 18.55 15.44 9.24
N ASP A 116 18.74 16.44 8.39
CA ASP A 116 17.95 17.66 8.43
C ASP A 116 16.49 17.42 7.99
N LEU A 117 16.27 16.55 7.00
CA LEU A 117 14.92 16.09 6.64
C LEU A 117 14.23 15.35 7.80
N VAL A 118 14.92 14.43 8.48
CA VAL A 118 14.36 13.68 9.62
C VAL A 118 14.04 14.61 10.77
N LYS A 119 14.93 15.54 11.12
CA LYS A 119 14.66 16.58 12.12
C LYS A 119 13.44 17.41 11.71
N GLY A 120 13.40 17.89 10.48
CA GLY A 120 12.29 18.67 9.93
C GLY A 120 10.96 17.93 10.08
N ILE A 121 10.87 16.67 9.65
CA ILE A 121 9.66 15.85 9.76
C ILE A 121 9.21 15.66 11.22
N ARG A 122 10.15 15.50 12.17
CA ARG A 122 9.83 15.38 13.59
C ARG A 122 9.31 16.68 14.22
N HIS A 123 9.76 17.83 13.72
CA HIS A 123 9.39 19.13 14.25
C HIS A 123 8.14 19.74 13.60
N VAL A 124 7.69 19.22 12.46
CA VAL A 124 6.42 19.63 11.86
C VAL A 124 5.26 19.03 12.67
N VAL A 125 4.49 19.90 13.32
CA VAL A 125 3.14 19.56 13.82
C VAL A 125 2.31 19.16 12.59
N ARG A 126 1.91 17.89 12.49
CA ARG A 126 0.96 17.45 11.48
C ARG A 126 -0.38 18.13 11.73
N LEU A 127 -0.70 19.15 10.96
CA LEU A 127 -2.02 19.78 10.93
C LEU A 127 -3.00 18.89 10.14
N GLU A 128 -3.28 17.69 10.64
CA GLU A 128 -4.28 16.79 10.03
C GLU A 128 -5.43 16.59 11.02
N GLY A 129 -6.43 17.47 10.92
CA GLY A 129 -7.61 17.46 11.80
C GLY A 129 -8.73 18.44 11.45
N GLN A 130 -8.80 18.99 10.23
CA GLN A 130 -9.95 19.79 9.78
C GLN A 130 -10.30 19.46 8.34
N ARG A 131 -11.14 18.43 8.15
CA ARG A 131 -12.15 18.38 7.08
C ARG A 131 -13.13 17.23 7.33
#